data_AF-A0A6N9IXM3-F1
#
_entry.id   AF-A0A6N9IXM3-F1
#
_cell.length_a   1.000
_cell.length_b   1.000
_cell.length_c   1.000
_cell.angle_alpha   90.00
_cell.angle_beta   90.00
_cell.angle_gamma   90.00
#
_symmetry.space_group_name_H-M   'P 1'
#
loop_
_entity.id
_entity.type
_entity.pdbx_description
1 polymer ?
#
loop_
_entity_poly.entity_id
_entity_poly.type
_entity_poly.pdbx_seq_one_letter_code
_entity_poly.pdbx_strand_id
1 'polypeptide(L)'
;MRSTRNQREDIGNRLNQDLKEVTRLNSEISKKLGSLKRSIDKGSKSLLTDKDKSKLNQLAKQEQGMSRQAEKMRDLFMKMNRENPLLPPALSRKMGDAQRNLNNARDRLQTHQVQRGIDSENRALSSMQETKNLLNELKNSGTQTSDNGKRETPLRLGVGSKRDSRRGGSVRMQKEKVLLPSEDQYKVPSAFREDILDAMKKQTPKNYERLVNEYYKELVQ
;
A
#
# COMPACT_ATOMS: atom_id res chain seq x y z
N MET A 1 27.07 24.26 8.06
CA MET A 1 25.70 23.78 7.76
C MET A 1 25.66 22.24 7.58
N ARG A 2 25.64 21.45 8.67
CA ARG A 2 25.58 19.96 8.61
C ARG A 2 24.47 19.32 9.46
N SER A 3 23.69 20.10 10.21
CA SER A 3 22.78 19.57 11.24
C SER A 3 21.44 19.02 10.70
N THR A 4 20.99 19.45 9.51
CA THR A 4 19.66 19.09 8.97
C THR A 4 19.58 17.69 8.37
N ARG A 5 20.71 17.08 7.97
CA ARG A 5 20.73 15.75 7.35
C ARG A 5 20.50 14.62 8.37
N ASN A 6 21.13 14.72 9.55
CA ASN A 6 20.98 13.74 10.62
C ASN A 6 19.54 13.68 11.16
N GLN A 7 18.87 14.83 11.31
CA GLN A 7 17.48 14.86 11.81
C GLN A 7 16.49 14.18 10.85
N ARG A 8 16.72 14.26 9.53
CA ARG A 8 15.84 13.62 8.53
C ARG A 8 15.99 12.10 8.51
N GLU A 9 17.22 11.60 8.64
CA GLU A 9 17.47 10.15 8.75
C GLU A 9 16.89 9.57 10.05
N ASP A 10 17.00 10.30 11.17
CA ASP A 10 16.41 9.90 12.45
C ASP A 10 14.87 9.82 12.39
N ILE A 11 14.22 10.79 11.74
CA ILE A 11 12.75 10.81 11.59
C ILE A 11 12.29 9.65 10.69
N GLY A 12 12.98 9.40 9.58
CA GLY A 12 12.66 8.30 8.67
C GLY A 12 12.79 6.92 9.32
N ASN A 13 13.86 6.71 10.11
CA ASN A 13 14.09 5.46 10.83
C ASN A 13 13.04 5.22 11.91
N ARG A 14 12.71 6.25 12.70
CA ARG A 14 11.63 6.18 13.71
C ARG A 14 10.28 5.87 13.07
N LEU A 15 9.93 6.54 11.96
CA LEU A 15 8.70 6.29 11.22
C LEU A 15 8.58 4.85 10.73
N ASN A 16 9.67 4.29 10.21
CA ASN A 16 9.67 2.91 9.72
C ASN A 16 9.49 1.92 10.89
N GLN A 17 10.16 2.18 12.01
CA GLN A 17 9.99 1.41 13.23
C GLN A 17 8.56 1.49 13.77
N ASP A 18 8.01 2.70 13.90
CA ASP A 18 6.63 2.93 14.35
C ASP A 18 5.64 2.21 13.43
N LEU A 19 5.82 2.30 12.10
CA LEU A 19 4.96 1.62 11.13
C LEU A 19 5.04 0.10 11.29
N LYS A 20 6.23 -0.44 11.51
CA LYS A 20 6.45 -1.88 11.74
C LYS A 20 5.78 -2.33 13.03
N GLU A 21 5.90 -1.56 14.10
CA GLU A 21 5.27 -1.85 15.40
C GLU A 21 3.74 -1.80 15.30
N VAL A 22 3.18 -0.75 14.72
CA VAL A 22 1.73 -0.60 14.53
C VAL A 22 1.18 -1.72 13.66
N THR A 23 1.86 -2.08 12.56
CA THR A 23 1.44 -3.20 11.69
C THR A 23 1.47 -4.53 12.45
N ARG A 24 2.49 -4.76 13.29
CA ARG A 24 2.60 -5.97 14.09
C ARG A 24 1.47 -6.05 15.13
N LEU A 25 1.23 -4.96 15.86
CA LEU A 25 0.18 -4.88 16.87
C LEU A 25 -1.20 -5.09 16.25
N ASN A 26 -1.46 -4.46 15.11
CA ASN A 26 -2.70 -4.64 14.36
C ASN A 26 -2.88 -6.11 13.93
N SER A 27 -1.85 -6.76 13.38
CA SER A 27 -1.93 -8.20 13.06
C SER A 27 -2.21 -9.10 14.27
N GLU A 28 -1.66 -8.77 15.45
CA GLU A 28 -1.93 -9.50 16.69
C GLU A 28 -3.36 -9.33 17.18
N ILE A 29 -3.93 -8.12 17.07
CA ILE A 29 -5.31 -7.85 17.45
C ILE A 29 -6.25 -8.60 16.51
N SER A 30 -5.95 -8.65 15.21
CA SER A 30 -6.77 -9.33 14.21
C SER A 30 -6.84 -10.83 14.50
N LYS A 31 -5.70 -11.41 14.89
CA LYS A 31 -5.62 -12.82 15.34
C LYS A 31 -6.40 -13.06 16.63
N LYS A 32 -6.32 -12.15 17.60
CA LYS A 32 -7.08 -12.23 18.85
C LYS A 32 -8.58 -12.12 18.60
N LEU A 33 -9.04 -11.18 17.78
CA LEU A 33 -10.44 -11.05 17.39
C LEU A 33 -10.94 -12.27 16.63
N GLY A 34 -10.17 -12.78 15.68
CA GLY A 34 -10.53 -14.00 14.96
C GLY A 34 -10.66 -15.22 15.88
N SER A 35 -9.79 -15.32 16.89
CA SER A 35 -9.88 -16.38 17.90
C SER A 35 -11.07 -16.20 18.83
N LEU A 36 -11.35 -14.96 19.23
CA LEU A 36 -12.52 -14.61 20.04
C LEU A 36 -13.82 -14.90 19.31
N LYS A 37 -13.91 -14.55 18.02
CA LYS A 37 -15.05 -14.89 17.15
C LYS A 37 -15.29 -16.40 17.16
N ARG A 38 -14.25 -17.20 16.91
CA ARG A 38 -14.36 -18.67 16.93
C ARG A 38 -14.81 -19.21 18.29
N SER A 39 -14.39 -18.59 19.40
CA SER A 39 -14.88 -19.01 20.72
C SER A 39 -16.33 -18.64 20.98
N ILE A 40 -16.78 -17.48 20.50
CA ILE A 40 -18.19 -17.06 20.59
C ILE A 40 -19.07 -17.99 19.75
N ASP A 41 -18.64 -18.32 18.51
CA ASP A 41 -19.39 -19.21 17.61
C ASP A 41 -19.46 -20.66 18.12
N LYS A 42 -18.43 -21.14 18.83
CA LYS A 42 -18.38 -22.50 19.41
C LYS A 42 -19.12 -22.61 20.75
N GLY A 43 -19.36 -21.51 21.44
CA GLY A 43 -20.18 -21.51 22.64
C GLY A 43 -21.62 -21.85 22.27
N SER A 44 -22.19 -22.89 22.87
CA SER A 44 -23.55 -23.40 22.60
C SER A 44 -24.69 -22.41 22.84
N LYS A 45 -24.38 -21.18 23.28
CA LYS A 45 -25.28 -20.04 23.32
C LYS A 45 -24.64 -18.92 22.51
N SER A 46 -25.33 -18.48 21.47
CA SER A 46 -25.05 -17.29 20.63
C SER A 46 -24.99 -15.95 21.39
N LEU A 47 -24.75 -15.98 22.70
CA LEU A 47 -24.78 -14.85 23.61
C LEU A 47 -23.37 -14.55 24.09
N LEU A 48 -22.94 -13.31 23.89
CA LEU A 48 -21.67 -12.78 24.40
C LEU A 48 -21.64 -12.88 25.92
N THR A 49 -20.66 -13.61 26.45
CA THR A 49 -20.42 -13.66 27.89
C THR A 49 -19.83 -12.33 28.39
N ASP A 50 -19.95 -12.03 29.67
CA ASP A 50 -19.35 -10.80 30.23
C ASP A 50 -17.81 -10.79 30.11
N LYS A 51 -17.19 -11.99 30.10
CA LYS A 51 -15.78 -12.16 29.80
C LYS A 51 -15.45 -11.77 28.35
N ASP A 52 -16.32 -12.09 27.40
CA ASP A 52 -16.12 -11.71 25.99
C ASP A 52 -16.33 -10.21 25.79
N LYS A 53 -17.34 -9.61 26.43
CA LYS A 53 -17.54 -8.15 26.42
C LYS A 53 -16.34 -7.41 26.99
N SER A 54 -15.76 -7.90 28.11
CA SER A 54 -14.55 -7.33 28.70
C SER A 54 -13.36 -7.39 27.75
N LYS A 55 -13.14 -8.54 27.08
CA LYS A 55 -12.09 -8.67 26.06
C LYS A 55 -12.32 -7.74 24.87
N LEU A 56 -13.55 -7.63 24.37
CA LEU A 56 -13.88 -6.72 23.26
C LEU A 56 -13.58 -5.26 23.64
N ASN A 57 -13.91 -4.86 24.87
CA ASN A 57 -13.59 -3.52 25.37
C ASN A 57 -12.08 -3.28 25.49
N GLN A 58 -11.30 -4.30 25.89
CA GLN A 58 -9.84 -4.21 25.91
C GLN A 58 -9.27 -4.05 24.50
N LEU A 59 -9.75 -4.84 23.53
CA LEU A 59 -9.33 -4.74 22.13
C LEU A 59 -9.73 -3.38 21.53
N ALA A 60 -10.93 -2.89 21.80
CA ALA A 60 -11.35 -1.55 21.39
C ALA A 60 -10.44 -0.42 21.94
N LYS A 61 -9.95 -0.54 23.18
CA LYS A 61 -8.96 0.40 23.73
C LYS A 61 -7.63 0.31 23.00
N GLN A 62 -7.21 -0.88 22.57
CA GLN A 62 -5.99 -1.06 21.77
C GLN A 62 -6.14 -0.46 20.37
N GLU A 63 -7.28 -0.69 19.70
CA GLU A 63 -7.66 -0.05 18.42
C GLU A 63 -7.60 1.48 18.51
N GLN A 64 -8.10 2.06 19.61
CA GLN A 64 -8.01 3.50 19.84
C GLN A 64 -6.56 3.99 19.96
N GLY A 65 -5.69 3.23 20.63
CA GLY A 65 -4.27 3.54 20.74
C GLY A 65 -3.59 3.55 19.37
N MET A 66 -3.84 2.53 18.56
CA MET A 66 -3.31 2.41 17.19
C MET A 66 -3.85 3.50 16.27
N SER A 67 -5.13 3.88 16.41
CA SER A 67 -5.74 4.95 15.63
C SER A 67 -5.02 6.29 15.87
N ARG A 68 -4.71 6.60 17.13
CA ARG A 68 -3.91 7.79 17.49
C ARG A 68 -2.48 7.74 16.95
N GLN A 69 -1.87 6.55 16.91
CA GLN A 69 -0.54 6.38 16.31
C GLN A 69 -0.61 6.59 14.79
N ALA A 70 -1.60 6.00 14.11
CA ALA A 70 -1.82 6.18 12.68
C ALA A 70 -2.10 7.65 12.32
N GLU A 71 -2.83 8.38 13.17
CA GLU A 71 -3.05 9.82 13.05
C GLU A 71 -1.73 10.62 13.12
N LYS A 72 -0.90 10.36 14.14
CA LYS A 72 0.41 11.02 14.28
C LYS A 72 1.30 10.76 13.06
N MET A 73 1.31 9.53 12.57
CA MET A 73 2.08 9.15 11.39
C MET A 73 1.55 9.83 10.12
N ARG A 74 0.23 9.90 9.94
CA ARG A 74 -0.39 10.66 8.86
C ARG A 74 0.05 12.12 8.88
N ASP A 75 -0.03 12.77 10.04
CA ASP A 75 0.36 14.17 10.19
C ASP A 75 1.84 14.38 9.88
N LEU A 76 2.68 13.45 10.32
CA LEU A 76 4.10 13.46 10.01
C LEU A 76 4.35 13.29 8.51
N PHE A 77 3.69 12.34 7.84
CA PHE A 77 3.76 12.19 6.38
C PHE A 77 3.29 13.45 5.65
N MET A 78 2.25 14.13 6.14
CA MET A 78 1.81 15.41 5.58
C MET A 78 2.87 16.51 5.72
N LYS A 79 3.52 16.61 6.90
CA LYS A 79 4.62 17.56 7.11
C LYS A 79 5.80 17.26 6.21
N MET A 80 6.24 16.00 6.14
CA MET A 80 7.37 15.61 5.32
C MET A 80 7.09 15.81 3.82
N ASN A 81 5.88 15.55 3.34
CA ASN A 81 5.50 15.83 1.95
C ASN A 81 5.61 17.33 1.61
N ARG A 82 5.18 18.22 2.52
CA ARG A 82 5.34 19.68 2.34
C ARG A 82 6.81 20.10 2.23
N GLU A 83 7.68 19.45 3.00
CA GLU A 83 9.12 19.73 3.00
C GLU A 83 9.89 19.01 1.88
N ASN A 84 9.34 17.94 1.34
CA ASN A 84 9.96 17.12 0.32
C ASN A 84 8.89 16.64 -0.70
N PRO A 85 8.77 17.33 -1.85
CA PRO A 85 7.84 16.97 -2.93
C PRO A 85 8.05 15.57 -3.53
N LEU A 86 9.21 14.93 -3.26
CA LEU A 86 9.49 13.56 -3.70
C LEU A 86 8.73 12.51 -2.86
N LEU A 87 8.20 12.89 -1.69
CA LEU A 87 7.39 11.99 -0.87
C LEU A 87 5.95 11.96 -1.37
N PRO A 88 5.43 10.78 -1.77
CA PRO A 88 4.08 10.69 -2.32
C PRO A 88 3.01 11.08 -1.30
N PRO A 89 2.00 11.90 -1.69
CA PRO A 89 0.83 12.16 -0.85
C PRO A 89 0.00 10.89 -0.57
N ALA A 90 0.26 9.79 -1.29
CA ALA A 90 -0.34 8.50 -1.01
C ALA A 90 -0.03 7.97 0.40
N LEU A 91 1.15 8.25 0.97
CA LEU A 91 1.53 7.77 2.31
C LEU A 91 0.61 8.33 3.40
N SER A 92 0.35 9.65 3.38
CA SER A 92 -0.56 10.27 4.33
C SER A 92 -2.00 9.82 4.10
N ARG A 93 -2.45 9.70 2.83
CA ARG A 93 -3.79 9.20 2.53
C ARG A 93 -4.01 7.79 3.09
N LYS A 94 -3.10 6.86 2.81
CA LYS A 94 -3.19 5.46 3.27
C LYS A 94 -3.16 5.34 4.80
N MET A 95 -2.34 6.13 5.50
CA MET A 95 -2.41 6.17 6.97
C MET A 95 -3.69 6.80 7.49
N GLY A 96 -4.25 7.79 6.78
CA GLY A 96 -5.58 8.31 7.08
C GLY A 96 -6.67 7.25 6.90
N ASP A 97 -6.57 6.41 5.88
CA ASP A 97 -7.49 5.29 5.65
C ASP A 97 -7.37 4.26 6.77
N ALA A 98 -6.14 3.93 7.18
CA ALA A 98 -5.87 3.08 8.33
C ALA A 98 -6.53 3.65 9.61
N GLN A 99 -6.31 4.92 9.91
CA GLN A 99 -6.88 5.60 11.08
C GLN A 99 -8.42 5.56 11.09
N ARG A 100 -9.08 5.85 9.97
CA ARG A 100 -10.55 5.76 9.87
C ARG A 100 -11.05 4.33 10.06
N ASN A 101 -10.37 3.36 9.46
CA ASN A 101 -10.74 1.95 9.62
C ASN A 101 -10.56 1.45 11.07
N LEU A 102 -9.51 1.86 11.78
CA LEU A 102 -9.32 1.55 13.20
C LEU A 102 -10.40 2.18 14.09
N ASN A 103 -10.80 3.43 13.80
CA ASN A 103 -11.92 4.05 14.52
C ASN A 103 -13.22 3.27 14.30
N ASN A 104 -13.50 2.90 13.05
CA ASN A 104 -14.66 2.07 12.73
C ASN A 104 -14.58 0.70 13.43
N ALA A 105 -13.39 0.09 13.52
CA ALA A 105 -13.18 -1.16 14.24
C ALA A 105 -13.51 -0.98 15.73
N ARG A 106 -12.96 0.04 16.39
CA ARG A 106 -13.27 0.39 17.77
C ARG A 106 -14.77 0.51 18.02
N ASP A 107 -15.47 1.31 17.22
CA ASP A 107 -16.90 1.57 17.43
C ASP A 107 -17.74 0.30 17.20
N ARG A 108 -17.34 -0.54 16.23
CA ARG A 108 -17.96 -1.86 15.98
C ARG A 108 -17.71 -2.85 17.11
N LEU A 109 -16.53 -2.84 17.71
CA LEU A 109 -16.21 -3.69 18.86
C LEU A 109 -17.00 -3.26 20.12
N GLN A 110 -17.16 -1.96 20.33
CA GLN A 110 -17.98 -1.40 21.42
C GLN A 110 -19.48 -1.71 21.26
N THR A 111 -19.97 -1.74 20.02
CA THR A 111 -21.35 -2.12 19.69
C THR A 111 -21.54 -3.64 19.53
N HIS A 112 -20.54 -4.43 19.92
CA HIS A 112 -20.55 -5.90 19.89
C HIS A 112 -20.64 -6.52 18.48
N GLN A 113 -20.37 -5.75 17.44
CA GLN A 113 -20.34 -6.20 16.05
C GLN A 113 -18.97 -6.80 15.70
N VAL A 114 -18.62 -7.94 16.32
CA VAL A 114 -17.28 -8.56 16.22
C VAL A 114 -16.85 -8.79 14.77
N GLN A 115 -17.72 -9.35 13.93
CA GLN A 115 -17.40 -9.62 12.52
C GLN A 115 -17.05 -8.33 11.76
N ARG A 116 -17.90 -7.31 11.86
CA ARG A 116 -17.66 -6.04 11.18
C ARG A 116 -16.44 -5.32 11.75
N GLY A 117 -16.14 -5.51 13.03
CA GLY A 117 -14.91 -5.02 13.67
C GLY A 117 -13.66 -5.63 13.04
N ILE A 118 -13.64 -6.96 12.87
CA ILE A 118 -12.57 -7.68 12.17
C ILE A 118 -12.40 -7.19 10.74
N ASP A 119 -13.50 -6.98 10.00
CA ASP A 119 -13.42 -6.50 8.62
C ASP A 119 -12.80 -5.10 8.53
N SER A 120 -13.15 -4.20 9.47
CA SER A 120 -12.54 -2.87 9.56
C SER A 120 -11.05 -2.96 9.91
N GLU A 121 -10.70 -3.81 10.85
CA GLU A 121 -9.32 -4.00 11.29
C GLU A 121 -8.44 -4.55 10.15
N ASN A 122 -8.92 -5.55 9.42
CA ASN A 122 -8.23 -6.09 8.24
C ASN A 122 -7.98 -5.01 7.19
N ARG A 123 -8.94 -4.10 6.95
CA ARG A 123 -8.74 -2.96 6.03
C ARG A 123 -7.70 -1.98 6.54
N ALA A 124 -7.66 -1.74 7.86
CA ALA A 124 -6.61 -0.93 8.47
C ALA A 124 -5.24 -1.59 8.28
N LEU A 125 -5.15 -2.89 8.49
CA LEU A 125 -3.92 -3.67 8.29
C LEU A 125 -3.43 -3.59 6.84
N SER A 126 -4.32 -3.79 5.86
CA SER A 126 -3.97 -3.64 4.44
C SER A 126 -3.45 -2.24 4.12
N SER A 127 -4.11 -1.19 4.64
CA SER A 127 -3.69 0.20 4.43
C SER A 127 -2.29 0.48 5.02
N MET A 128 -1.97 -0.09 6.18
CA MET A 128 -0.65 0.01 6.80
C MET A 128 0.42 -0.77 6.02
N GLN A 129 0.09 -1.96 5.52
CA GLN A 129 0.99 -2.78 4.69
C GLN A 129 1.31 -2.07 3.37
N GLU A 130 0.30 -1.51 2.71
CA GLU A 130 0.48 -0.70 1.50
C GLU A 130 1.37 0.51 1.78
N THR A 131 1.15 1.20 2.91
CA THR A 131 2.01 2.33 3.33
C THR A 131 3.46 1.89 3.49
N LYS A 132 3.68 0.71 4.10
CA LYS A 132 5.02 0.14 4.30
C LYS A 132 5.68 -0.22 2.97
N ASN A 133 4.92 -0.81 2.05
CA ASN A 133 5.43 -1.19 0.74
C ASN A 133 5.84 0.05 -0.06
N LEU A 134 4.98 1.08 -0.09
CA LEU A 134 5.30 2.37 -0.71
C LEU A 134 6.57 3.00 -0.11
N LEU A 135 6.72 2.95 1.22
CA LEU A 135 7.91 3.48 1.89
C LEU A 135 9.18 2.70 1.51
N ASN A 136 9.08 1.37 1.41
CA ASN A 136 10.20 0.52 1.01
C ASN A 136 10.58 0.73 -0.47
N GLU A 137 9.59 0.86 -1.35
CA GLU A 137 9.80 1.18 -2.77
C GLU A 137 10.56 2.50 -2.92
N LEU A 138 10.16 3.54 -2.19
CA LEU A 138 10.84 4.84 -2.20
C LEU A 138 12.29 4.76 -1.71
N LYS A 139 12.53 3.99 -0.65
CA LYS A 139 13.88 3.75 -0.13
C LYS A 139 14.74 3.04 -1.17
N ASN A 140 14.19 2.01 -1.82
CA ASN A 140 14.89 1.20 -2.81
C ASN A 140 15.14 1.97 -4.12
N SER A 141 14.17 2.80 -4.55
CA SER A 141 14.31 3.64 -5.75
C SER A 141 15.34 4.76 -5.57
N GLY A 142 15.50 5.28 -4.34
CA GLY A 142 16.55 6.24 -4.03
C GLY A 142 17.96 5.63 -3.98
N THR A 143 18.07 4.33 -3.72
CA THR A 143 19.36 3.61 -3.68
C THR A 143 19.83 3.06 -5.03
N GLN A 144 18.95 2.86 -6.01
CA GLN A 144 19.36 2.37 -7.33
C GLN A 144 19.93 3.44 -8.27
N THR A 145 19.82 4.73 -7.93
CA THR A 145 20.42 5.83 -8.71
C THR A 145 21.88 6.15 -8.36
N SER A 146 22.48 5.49 -7.37
CA SER A 146 23.87 5.79 -6.95
C SER A 146 24.94 4.86 -7.54
N ASP A 147 24.58 3.71 -8.14
CA ASP A 147 25.56 2.73 -8.61
C ASP A 147 25.59 2.51 -10.13
N ASN A 148 24.68 3.13 -10.89
CA ASN A 148 24.71 3.16 -12.35
C ASN A 148 24.84 4.60 -12.86
N GLY A 149 26.02 5.17 -12.66
CA GLY A 149 26.48 6.27 -13.51
C GLY A 149 26.51 5.78 -14.96
N LYS A 150 25.56 6.28 -15.77
CA LYS A 150 25.37 6.13 -17.23
C LYS A 150 23.98 5.61 -17.61
N ARG A 151 22.92 6.35 -17.27
CA ARG A 151 21.78 6.49 -18.19
C ARG A 151 21.31 7.94 -18.14
N GLU A 152 21.77 8.69 -19.11
CA GLU A 152 21.23 9.98 -19.49
C GLU A 152 19.75 9.80 -19.85
N THR A 153 18.86 10.00 -18.89
CA THR A 153 17.50 10.43 -19.22
C THR A 153 17.58 11.96 -19.37
N PRO A 154 17.43 12.52 -20.58
CA PRO A 154 17.28 13.96 -20.71
C PRO A 154 15.90 14.34 -20.15
N LEU A 155 15.86 14.61 -18.85
CA LEU A 155 14.83 15.45 -18.26
C LEU A 155 14.95 16.81 -18.95
N ARG A 156 14.15 17.02 -20.01
CA ARG A 156 13.93 18.35 -20.57
C ARG A 156 13.17 19.17 -19.53
N LEU A 157 13.93 19.74 -18.60
CA LEU A 157 13.54 20.91 -17.83
C LEU A 157 13.20 22.00 -18.86
N GLY A 158 11.91 22.29 -18.98
CA GLY A 158 11.42 23.38 -19.80
C GLY A 158 11.99 24.71 -19.31
N VAL A 159 13.10 25.13 -19.91
CA VAL A 159 13.50 26.53 -19.90
C VAL A 159 12.45 27.30 -20.69
N GLY A 160 11.67 28.10 -19.97
CA GLY A 160 10.70 29.01 -20.56
C GLY A 160 11.39 29.94 -21.56
N SER A 161 11.24 29.63 -22.84
CA SER A 161 11.62 30.52 -23.92
C SER A 161 10.69 31.73 -23.91
N LYS A 162 11.29 32.91 -23.71
CA LYS A 162 10.66 34.23 -23.80
C LYS A 162 9.72 34.31 -25.00
N ARG A 163 8.47 34.71 -24.74
CA ARG A 163 7.48 35.06 -25.77
C ARG A 163 7.89 36.39 -26.41
N ASP A 164 8.47 36.32 -27.61
CA ASP A 164 8.58 37.49 -28.46
C ASP A 164 7.17 37.86 -28.96
N SER A 165 6.75 39.07 -28.62
CA SER A 165 5.36 39.55 -28.72
C SER A 165 5.11 40.33 -30.02
N ARG A 166 5.74 39.92 -31.13
CA ARG A 166 5.70 40.67 -32.41
C ARG A 166 5.40 39.84 -33.65
N ARG A 167 4.51 38.86 -33.56
CA ARG A 167 3.94 38.26 -34.78
C ARG A 167 2.49 37.83 -34.56
N GLY A 168 1.59 38.78 -34.82
CA GLY A 168 0.18 38.47 -35.08
C GLY A 168 0.08 37.55 -36.29
N GLY A 169 -0.50 36.38 -36.08
CA GLY A 169 -0.73 35.38 -37.10
C GLY A 169 -1.51 34.23 -36.51
N SER A 170 -2.78 34.12 -36.88
CA SER A 170 -3.72 33.07 -36.50
C SER A 170 -3.07 31.68 -36.49
N VAL A 171 -3.13 31.01 -35.33
CA VAL A 171 -2.65 29.64 -35.11
C VAL A 171 -3.48 28.70 -35.98
N ARG A 172 -2.98 28.37 -37.18
CA ARG A 172 -3.48 27.22 -37.93
C ARG A 172 -2.97 25.97 -37.22
N MET A 173 -3.88 25.23 -36.58
CA MET A 173 -3.55 23.91 -36.02
C MET A 173 -3.09 23.00 -37.16
N GLN A 174 -1.81 22.64 -37.15
CA GLN A 174 -1.33 21.54 -37.99
C GLN A 174 -1.82 20.24 -37.36
N LYS A 175 -2.71 19.53 -38.07
CA LYS A 175 -3.16 18.19 -37.70
C LYS A 175 -2.04 17.22 -38.05
N GLU A 176 -1.12 16.96 -37.12
CA GLU A 176 -0.22 15.81 -37.24
C GLU A 176 -1.06 14.52 -37.13
N LYS A 177 -0.94 13.65 -38.13
CA LYS A 177 -1.58 12.33 -38.12
C LYS A 177 -0.81 11.43 -37.15
N VAL A 178 -1.38 11.20 -35.98
CA VAL A 178 -0.90 10.21 -35.02
C VAL A 178 -1.25 8.82 -35.55
N LEU A 179 -0.23 7.99 -35.79
CA LEU A 179 -0.41 6.58 -36.11
C LEU A 179 -0.69 5.82 -34.81
N LEU A 180 -1.87 5.19 -34.74
CA LEU A 180 -2.19 4.24 -33.69
C LEU A 180 -1.46 2.92 -34.02
N PRO A 181 -0.74 2.31 -33.05
CA PRO A 181 -0.15 0.99 -33.26
C PRO A 181 -1.24 -0.06 -33.47
N SER A 182 -1.00 -1.00 -34.38
CA SER A 182 -1.91 -2.09 -34.70
C SER A 182 -1.91 -3.16 -33.59
N GLU A 183 -3.00 -3.92 -33.51
CA GLU A 183 -3.29 -4.96 -32.51
C GLU A 183 -2.15 -6.01 -32.36
N ASP A 184 -1.40 -6.25 -33.43
CA ASP A 184 -0.34 -7.27 -33.51
C ASP A 184 1.06 -6.79 -33.08
N GLN A 185 1.22 -5.52 -32.70
CA GLN A 185 2.55 -4.94 -32.46
C GLN A 185 3.11 -5.25 -31.05
N TYR A 186 2.30 -5.84 -30.17
CA TYR A 186 2.73 -6.31 -28.84
C TYR A 186 3.21 -7.76 -28.91
N LYS A 187 4.52 -7.96 -29.06
CA LYS A 187 5.15 -9.29 -28.89
C LYS A 187 5.53 -9.48 -27.42
N VAL A 188 4.87 -10.43 -26.75
CA VAL A 188 5.24 -10.86 -25.39
C VAL A 188 6.74 -11.23 -25.37
N PRO A 189 7.56 -10.55 -24.54
CA PRO A 189 8.99 -10.84 -24.43
C PRO A 189 9.23 -12.32 -24.10
N SER A 190 10.19 -12.95 -24.77
CA SER A 190 10.51 -14.38 -24.61
C SER A 190 10.83 -14.77 -23.16
N ALA A 191 11.38 -13.86 -22.37
CA ALA A 191 11.62 -14.05 -20.94
C ALA A 191 10.35 -14.41 -20.15
N PHE A 192 9.18 -13.88 -20.55
CA PHE A 192 7.91 -14.20 -19.92
C PHE A 192 7.42 -15.61 -20.23
N ARG A 193 7.83 -16.18 -21.38
CA ARG A 193 7.54 -17.58 -21.73
C ARG A 193 8.41 -18.54 -20.93
N GLU A 194 9.65 -18.17 -20.65
CA GLU A 194 10.57 -19.00 -19.86
C GLU A 194 10.17 -19.09 -18.39
N ASP A 195 9.72 -17.98 -17.78
CA ASP A 195 9.22 -17.97 -16.40
C ASP A 195 7.97 -18.83 -16.20
N ILE A 196 7.08 -18.87 -17.20
CA ILE A 196 5.89 -19.74 -17.19
C ILE A 196 6.30 -21.21 -17.31
N LEU A 197 7.26 -21.54 -18.18
CA LEU A 197 7.76 -22.91 -18.35
C LEU A 197 8.56 -23.41 -17.13
N ASP A 198 9.27 -22.53 -16.42
CA ASP A 198 9.98 -22.88 -15.18
C ASP A 198 9.01 -23.11 -14.01
N ALA A 199 7.89 -22.36 -13.98
CA ALA A 199 6.82 -22.59 -13.02
C ALA A 199 6.12 -23.95 -13.22
N MET A 200 6.04 -24.46 -14.46
CA MET A 200 5.49 -25.78 -14.77
C MET A 200 6.37 -26.96 -14.31
N LYS A 201 7.69 -26.77 -14.21
CA LYS A 201 8.63 -27.84 -13.81
C LYS A 201 8.70 -28.07 -12.30
N LYS A 202 8.19 -27.16 -11.47
CA LYS A 202 8.22 -27.28 -10.00
C LYS A 202 7.01 -28.09 -9.54
N GLN A 203 7.26 -29.23 -8.91
CA GLN A 203 6.25 -30.23 -8.50
C GLN A 203 5.06 -29.59 -7.78
N THR A 204 3.90 -29.63 -8.42
CA THR A 204 2.62 -29.19 -7.87
C THR A 204 1.98 -30.37 -7.11
N PRO A 205 1.35 -30.17 -5.93
CA PRO A 205 0.69 -31.26 -5.23
C PRO A 205 -0.45 -31.88 -6.08
N LYS A 206 -0.47 -33.23 -6.20
CA LYS A 206 -1.36 -34.02 -7.09
C LYS A 206 -2.85 -33.63 -7.05
N ASN A 207 -3.30 -33.06 -5.94
CA ASN A 207 -4.70 -32.71 -5.68
C ASN A 207 -5.19 -31.52 -6.52
N TYR A 208 -4.25 -30.73 -7.07
CA TYR A 208 -4.55 -29.47 -7.76
C TYR A 208 -4.08 -29.42 -9.22
N GLU A 209 -3.44 -30.49 -9.73
CA GLU A 209 -2.94 -30.54 -11.11
C GLU A 209 -4.02 -30.23 -12.15
N ARG A 210 -5.24 -30.74 -11.94
CA ARG A 210 -6.34 -30.57 -12.89
C ARG A 210 -6.88 -29.13 -12.95
N LEU A 211 -6.98 -28.46 -11.79
CA LEU A 211 -7.44 -27.07 -11.70
C LEU A 211 -6.41 -26.08 -12.25
N VAL A 212 -5.13 -26.39 -12.03
CA VAL A 212 -4.01 -25.59 -12.53
C VAL A 212 -3.90 -25.70 -14.06
N ASN A 213 -4.09 -26.90 -14.61
CA ASN A 213 -4.09 -27.11 -16.06
C ASN A 213 -5.28 -26.43 -16.77
N GLU A 214 -6.47 -26.36 -16.16
CA GLU A 214 -7.61 -25.62 -16.71
C GLU A 214 -7.34 -24.12 -16.75
N TYR A 215 -6.81 -23.54 -15.67
CA TYR A 215 -6.51 -22.10 -15.58
C TYR A 215 -5.48 -21.63 -16.62
N TYR A 216 -4.45 -22.43 -16.89
CA TYR A 216 -3.41 -22.06 -17.87
C TYR A 216 -3.82 -22.32 -19.33
N LYS A 217 -4.85 -23.13 -19.58
CA LYS A 217 -5.39 -23.34 -20.93
C LYS A 217 -6.17 -22.10 -21.42
N GLU A 218 -6.82 -21.36 -20.52
CA GLU A 218 -7.48 -20.09 -20.84
C GLU A 218 -6.48 -18.94 -21.08
N LEU A 219 -5.24 -19.06 -20.59
CA LEU A 219 -4.24 -18.00 -20.70
C LEU A 219 -3.46 -18.00 -22.03
N VAL A 220 -3.59 -19.07 -22.83
CA VAL A 220 -2.81 -19.32 -24.06
C VAL A 220 -3.67 -19.22 -25.34
N GLN A 221 -4.97 -18.93 -25.21
CA GLN A 221 -5.87 -18.76 -26.34
C GLN A 221 -5.99 -17.30 -26.79
#